data_AF-A0A499UK66-F1
#
_entry.id   AF-A0A499UK66-F1
#
_cell.length_a   1.000
_cell.length_b   1.000
_cell.length_c   1.000
_cell.angle_alpha   90.00
_cell.angle_beta   90.00
_cell.angle_gamma   90.00
#
_symmetry.space_group_name_H-M   'P 1'
#
loop_
_entity.id
_entity.type
_entity.pdbx_description
1 polymer ?
#
loop_
_entity_poly.entity_id
_entity_poly.type
_entity_poly.pdbx_seq_one_letter_code
_entity_poly.pdbx_strand_id
1 'polypeptide(L)'
;MRQVADADGRLAPRARRGMASLARIQGDFPTTLAAVPTLGWEGRHHRVLAHIRWPHGDIDRAAAAFEAARTEAEQHNAPGERAIAQTLLALVTAFTDPDRADDELALAHQYLAPLDQRATTLYAHVAALIRDAEPRRASV
;
A
#
# COMPACT_ATOMS: atom_id res chain seq x y z
N MET A 1 -9.18 2.98 20.25
CA MET A 1 -9.49 3.42 18.86
C MET A 1 -10.97 3.67 18.65
N ARG A 2 -11.89 2.79 19.07
CA ARG A 2 -13.35 2.97 18.91
C ARG A 2 -13.86 4.33 19.42
N GLN A 3 -13.62 4.64 20.70
CA GLN A 3 -13.95 5.95 21.28
C GLN A 3 -13.40 7.16 20.48
N VAL A 4 -12.21 7.04 19.87
CA VAL A 4 -11.60 8.12 19.07
C VAL A 4 -12.27 8.25 17.70
N ALA A 5 -12.71 7.14 17.11
CA ALA A 5 -13.46 7.14 15.86
C ALA A 5 -14.88 7.69 16.03
N ASP A 6 -15.51 7.39 17.17
CA ASP A 6 -16.87 7.81 17.51
C ASP A 6 -16.93 9.30 17.88
N ALA A 7 -15.85 9.85 18.44
CA ALA A 7 -15.77 11.28 18.78
C ALA A 7 -15.63 12.22 17.56
N ASP A 8 -15.49 11.67 16.35
CA ASP A 8 -15.39 12.36 15.05
C ASP A 8 -14.42 13.57 14.98
N GLY A 9 -13.40 13.58 15.85
CA GLY A 9 -12.37 14.61 15.86
C GLY A 9 -11.28 14.41 14.80
N ARG A 10 -10.25 15.26 14.82
CA ARG A 10 -9.09 15.22 13.90
C ARG A 10 -8.38 13.85 13.77
N LEU A 11 -8.48 12.99 14.80
CA LEU A 11 -7.88 11.67 14.82
C LEU A 11 -8.84 10.55 14.37
N ALA A 12 -10.12 10.83 14.18
CA ALA A 12 -11.13 9.84 13.84
C ALA A 12 -10.80 9.07 12.54
N PRO A 13 -10.36 9.71 11.44
CA PRO A 13 -9.98 8.96 10.23
C PRO A 13 -8.82 7.98 10.47
N ARG A 14 -7.82 8.38 11.26
CA ARG A 14 -6.69 7.51 11.64
C ARG A 14 -7.15 6.35 12.51
N ALA A 15 -8.08 6.59 13.43
CA ALA A 15 -8.67 5.56 14.28
C ALA A 15 -9.51 4.56 13.47
N ARG A 16 -10.34 5.04 12.53
CA ARG A 16 -11.12 4.18 11.61
C ARG A 16 -10.20 3.30 10.76
N ARG A 17 -9.14 3.89 10.18
CA ARG A 17 -8.11 3.13 9.45
C ARG A 17 -7.44 2.08 10.35
N GLY A 18 -7.10 2.45 11.59
CA GLY A 18 -6.51 1.53 12.56
C GLY A 18 -7.43 0.34 12.88
N MET A 19 -8.73 0.58 13.08
CA MET A 19 -9.71 -0.49 13.27
C MET A 19 -9.86 -1.37 12.03
N ALA A 20 -9.90 -0.80 10.83
CA ALA A 20 -9.93 -1.56 9.58
C ALA A 20 -8.69 -2.46 9.42
N SER A 21 -7.51 -1.94 9.75
CA SER A 21 -6.26 -2.72 9.77
C SER A 21 -6.28 -3.85 10.79
N LEU A 22 -6.85 -3.65 11.98
CA LEU A 22 -6.98 -4.69 12.99
C LEU A 22 -7.93 -5.81 12.53
N ALA A 23 -9.08 -5.46 11.96
CA ALA A 23 -10.02 -6.44 11.38
C ALA A 23 -9.32 -7.30 10.32
N ARG A 24 -8.56 -6.66 9.41
CA ARG A 24 -7.77 -7.36 8.39
C ARG A 24 -6.74 -8.32 8.98
N ILE A 25 -6.01 -7.89 10.01
CA ILE A 25 -4.99 -8.72 10.69
C ILE A 25 -5.65 -9.96 11.33
N GLN A 26 -6.90 -9.85 11.78
CA GLN A 26 -7.68 -10.97 12.31
C GLN A 26 -8.37 -11.82 11.21
N GLY A 27 -8.15 -11.51 9.93
CA GLY A 27 -8.81 -12.19 8.82
C GLY A 27 -10.25 -11.75 8.55
N ASP A 28 -10.75 -10.73 9.25
CA ASP A 28 -12.08 -10.15 9.02
C ASP A 28 -12.05 -9.13 7.87
N PHE A 29 -11.80 -9.65 6.66
CA PHE A 29 -11.80 -8.86 5.43
C PHE A 29 -13.15 -8.23 5.08
N PRO A 30 -14.32 -8.86 5.32
CA PRO A 30 -15.61 -8.22 5.09
C PRO A 30 -15.78 -6.92 5.88
N THR A 31 -15.41 -6.89 7.16
CA THR A 31 -15.45 -5.66 7.97
C THR A 31 -14.48 -4.61 7.44
N THR A 32 -13.24 -5.00 7.08
CA THR A 32 -12.29 -4.06 6.48
C THR A 32 -12.82 -3.48 5.16
N LEU A 33 -13.41 -4.30 4.29
CA LEU A 33 -13.95 -3.87 3.01
C LEU A 33 -15.13 -2.91 3.17
N ALA A 34 -16.06 -3.21 4.08
CA ALA A 34 -17.20 -2.35 4.39
C ALA A 34 -16.77 -0.97 4.92
N ALA A 35 -15.60 -0.89 5.58
CA ALA A 35 -15.08 0.38 6.09
C ALA A 35 -14.48 1.27 5.00
N VAL A 36 -13.99 0.72 3.87
CA VAL A 36 -13.24 1.46 2.84
C VAL A 36 -13.94 2.75 2.38
N PRO A 37 -15.24 2.76 2.02
CA PRO A 37 -15.92 3.97 1.55
C PRO A 37 -15.97 5.10 2.60
N THR A 38 -15.87 4.77 3.89
CA THR A 38 -15.94 5.73 5.00
C THR A 38 -14.58 6.35 5.35
N LEU A 39 -13.49 5.82 4.79
CA LEU A 39 -12.13 6.22 5.16
C LEU A 39 -11.68 7.48 4.43
N GLY A 40 -12.07 7.63 3.16
CA GLY A 40 -11.58 8.68 2.28
C GLY A 40 -10.05 8.77 2.24
N TRP A 41 -9.57 9.95 1.85
CA TRP A 41 -8.14 10.25 1.75
C TRP A 41 -7.42 10.18 3.11
N GLU A 42 -7.98 10.79 4.17
CA GLU A 42 -7.36 10.83 5.49
C GLU A 42 -7.22 9.42 6.10
N GLY A 43 -8.15 8.53 5.77
CA GLY A 43 -8.12 7.11 6.14
C GLY A 43 -7.33 6.23 5.17
N ARG A 44 -6.74 6.77 4.10
CA ARG A 44 -5.94 6.05 3.09
C ARG A 44 -6.72 4.94 2.39
N HIS A 45 -7.94 5.23 1.96
CA HIS A 45 -8.89 4.26 1.40
C HIS A 45 -8.30 3.34 0.32
N HIS A 46 -7.60 3.88 -0.68
CA HIS A 46 -6.96 3.11 -1.76
C HIS A 46 -5.91 2.12 -1.23
N ARG A 47 -5.07 2.53 -0.27
CA ARG A 47 -4.08 1.63 0.33
C ARG A 47 -4.75 0.54 1.17
N VAL A 48 -5.80 0.87 1.91
CA VAL A 48 -6.56 -0.14 2.65
C VAL A 48 -7.20 -1.14 1.69
N LEU A 49 -7.78 -0.68 0.58
CA LEU A 49 -8.33 -1.53 -0.46
C LEU A 49 -7.26 -2.47 -1.05
N ALA A 50 -6.07 -1.95 -1.37
CA ALA A 50 -4.96 -2.76 -1.87
C ALA A 50 -4.55 -3.86 -0.89
N HIS A 51 -4.47 -3.54 0.41
CA HIS A 51 -4.18 -4.51 1.47
C HIS A 51 -5.28 -5.58 1.66
N ILE A 52 -6.50 -5.37 1.17
CA ILE A 52 -7.55 -6.40 1.12
C ILE A 52 -7.37 -7.26 -0.13
N ARG A 53 -7.06 -6.66 -1.28
CA ARG A 53 -6.96 -7.36 -2.58
C ARG A 53 -5.77 -8.32 -2.62
N TRP A 54 -4.61 -7.86 -2.15
CA TRP A 54 -3.38 -8.64 -2.18
C TRP A 54 -3.54 -10.02 -1.54
N PRO A 55 -3.97 -10.17 -0.26
CA PRO A 55 -3.99 -11.48 0.38
C PRO A 55 -4.94 -12.50 -0.28
N HIS A 56 -5.85 -12.04 -1.13
CA HIS A 56 -6.74 -12.89 -1.92
C HIS A 56 -6.17 -13.26 -3.30
N GLY A 57 -4.92 -12.89 -3.60
CA GLY A 57 -4.27 -13.17 -4.90
C GLY A 57 -4.74 -12.26 -6.04
N ASP A 58 -5.55 -11.23 -5.76
CA ASP A 58 -6.04 -10.26 -6.76
C ASP A 58 -4.96 -9.18 -6.99
N ILE A 59 -3.81 -9.61 -7.53
CA ILE A 59 -2.57 -8.82 -7.65
C ILE A 59 -2.78 -7.59 -8.54
N ASP A 60 -3.43 -7.74 -9.70
CA ASP A 60 -3.66 -6.62 -10.63
C ASP A 60 -4.48 -5.50 -9.97
N ARG A 61 -5.56 -5.86 -9.25
CA ARG A 61 -6.37 -4.85 -8.55
C ARG A 61 -5.67 -4.29 -7.32
N ALA A 62 -4.81 -5.07 -6.66
CA ALA A 62 -3.96 -4.55 -5.59
C ALA A 62 -2.97 -3.51 -6.12
N ALA A 63 -2.30 -3.81 -7.24
CA ALA A 63 -1.38 -2.90 -7.91
C ALA A 63 -2.09 -1.59 -8.33
N ALA A 64 -3.23 -1.70 -9.02
CA ALA A 64 -4.03 -0.54 -9.40
C ALA A 64 -4.47 0.32 -8.19
N ALA A 65 -4.81 -0.31 -7.06
CA ALA A 65 -5.17 0.40 -5.85
C ALA A 65 -3.96 1.09 -5.17
N PHE A 66 -2.76 0.49 -5.19
CA PHE A 66 -1.55 1.18 -4.72
C PHE A 66 -1.14 2.32 -5.64
N GLU A 67 -1.30 2.17 -6.96
CA GLU A 67 -1.06 3.24 -7.91
C GLU A 67 -2.01 4.42 -7.68
N ALA A 68 -3.30 4.16 -7.49
CA ALA A 68 -4.28 5.19 -7.10
C ALA A 68 -3.89 5.87 -5.77
N ALA A 69 -3.44 5.10 -4.78
CA ALA A 69 -2.96 5.65 -3.50
C ALA A 69 -1.73 6.56 -3.68
N ARG A 70 -0.79 6.20 -4.57
CA ARG A 70 0.38 7.02 -4.91
C ARG A 70 -0.04 8.33 -5.56
N THR A 71 -0.90 8.27 -6.58
CA THR A 71 -1.40 9.45 -7.31
C THR A 71 -2.17 10.40 -6.39
N GLU A 72 -3.05 9.88 -5.54
CA GLU A 72 -3.77 10.68 -4.55
C GLU A 72 -2.79 11.33 -3.55
N ALA A 73 -1.73 10.62 -3.15
CA ALA A 73 -0.69 11.18 -2.29
C ALA A 73 0.12 12.31 -2.93
N GLU A 74 0.33 12.27 -4.25
CA GLU A 74 0.93 13.38 -5.00
C GLU A 74 0.03 14.61 -5.00
N GLN A 75 -1.26 14.42 -5.31
CA GLN A 75 -2.24 15.51 -5.33
C GLN A 75 -2.32 16.25 -3.98
N HIS A 76 -2.17 15.52 -2.88
CA HIS A 76 -2.19 16.05 -1.53
C HIS A 76 -0.82 16.45 -0.97
N ASN A 77 0.25 16.45 -1.77
CA ASN A 77 1.61 16.78 -1.36
C ASN A 77 2.06 15.97 -0.11
N ALA A 78 1.76 14.67 -0.10
CA ALA A 78 2.04 13.77 1.03
C ALA A 78 3.22 12.82 0.69
N PRO A 79 4.48 13.29 0.72
CA PRO A 79 5.63 12.52 0.24
C PRO A 79 5.81 11.19 0.97
N GLY A 80 5.52 11.15 2.28
CA GLY A 80 5.61 9.91 3.06
C GLY A 80 4.56 8.87 2.70
N GLU A 81 3.34 9.26 2.32
CA GLU A 81 2.33 8.31 1.85
C GLU A 81 2.64 7.85 0.43
N ARG A 82 3.12 8.77 -0.42
CA ARG A 82 3.56 8.46 -1.78
C ARG A 82 4.66 7.40 -1.80
N ALA A 83 5.68 7.56 -0.96
CA ALA A 83 6.77 6.59 -0.83
C ALA A 83 6.27 5.21 -0.37
N ILE A 84 5.33 5.18 0.60
CA ILE A 84 4.69 3.93 1.07
C ILE A 84 3.93 3.26 -0.07
N ALA A 85 3.06 3.99 -0.77
CA ALA A 85 2.25 3.44 -1.84
C ALA A 85 3.10 2.91 -3.00
N GLN A 86 4.12 3.67 -3.43
CA GLN A 86 5.06 3.26 -4.47
C GLN A 86 5.85 2.01 -4.08
N THR A 87 6.33 1.93 -2.84
CA THR A 87 7.10 0.76 -2.38
C THR A 87 6.22 -0.48 -2.31
N LEU A 88 4.98 -0.34 -1.86
CA LEU A 88 4.03 -1.45 -1.80
C LEU A 88 3.58 -1.87 -3.21
N LEU A 89 3.47 -0.94 -4.15
CA LEU A 89 3.24 -1.24 -5.57
C LEU A 89 4.36 -2.12 -6.13
N ALA A 90 5.62 -1.71 -5.95
CA ALA A 90 6.80 -2.49 -6.36
C ALA A 90 6.82 -3.88 -5.72
N LEU A 91 6.44 -3.97 -4.45
CA LEU A 91 6.33 -5.24 -3.75
C LEU A 91 5.26 -6.15 -4.38
N VAL A 92 4.09 -5.62 -4.75
CA VAL A 92 3.04 -6.47 -5.37
C VAL A 92 3.47 -6.98 -6.73
N THR A 93 4.01 -6.08 -7.56
CA THR A 93 4.36 -6.40 -8.94
C THR A 93 5.50 -7.40 -8.98
N ALA A 94 6.42 -7.40 -8.01
CA ALA A 94 7.51 -8.38 -7.92
C ALA A 94 7.06 -9.85 -7.97
N PHE A 95 5.84 -10.17 -7.55
CA PHE A 95 5.30 -11.54 -7.60
C PHE A 95 4.81 -12.00 -8.98
N THR A 96 4.59 -11.07 -9.92
CA THR A 96 3.89 -11.37 -11.19
C THR A 96 4.55 -10.78 -12.42
N ASP A 97 5.29 -9.69 -12.25
CA ASP A 97 5.94 -8.92 -13.31
C ASP A 97 7.27 -8.34 -12.79
N PRO A 98 8.37 -9.12 -12.82
CA PRO A 98 9.67 -8.69 -12.33
C PRO A 98 10.24 -7.46 -13.05
N ASP A 99 9.94 -7.31 -14.35
CA ASP A 99 10.41 -6.17 -15.15
C ASP A 99 9.71 -4.88 -14.70
N ARG A 100 8.38 -4.92 -14.52
CA ARG A 100 7.65 -3.79 -13.90
C ARG A 100 8.14 -3.53 -12.49
N ALA A 101 8.40 -4.57 -11.71
CA ALA A 101 8.88 -4.41 -10.34
C ALA A 101 10.21 -3.66 -10.25
N ASP A 102 11.10 -3.82 -11.24
CA ASP A 102 12.35 -3.04 -11.34
C ASP A 102 12.07 -1.54 -11.46
N ASP A 103 11.20 -1.14 -12.38
CA ASP A 103 10.85 0.27 -12.59
C ASP A 103 10.19 0.87 -11.35
N GLU A 104 9.24 0.15 -10.75
CA GLU A 104 8.51 0.61 -9.57
C GLU A 104 9.44 0.70 -8.35
N LEU A 105 10.42 -0.21 -8.22
CA LEU A 105 11.40 -0.18 -7.14
C LEU A 105 12.41 0.96 -7.32
N ALA A 106 12.86 1.22 -8.55
CA ALA A 106 13.72 2.36 -8.84
C ALA A 106 13.04 3.69 -8.43
N LEU A 107 11.76 3.84 -8.75
CA LEU A 107 10.98 5.01 -8.33
C LEU A 107 10.76 5.04 -6.81
N ALA A 108 10.52 3.89 -6.16
CA ALA A 108 10.42 3.81 -4.71
C ALA A 108 11.69 4.33 -4.02
N HIS A 109 12.88 3.96 -4.52
CA HIS A 109 14.14 4.45 -4.00
C HIS A 109 14.29 5.97 -4.12
N GLN A 110 13.89 6.55 -5.25
CA GLN A 110 13.90 8.01 -5.43
C GLN A 110 12.99 8.71 -4.41
N TYR A 111 11.80 8.17 -4.15
CA TYR A 111 10.87 8.75 -3.17
C TYR A 111 11.30 8.55 -1.72
N LEU A 112 12.01 7.46 -1.43
CA LEU A 112 12.52 7.16 -0.09
C LEU A 112 13.79 7.93 0.26
N ALA A 113 14.61 8.31 -0.73
CA ALA A 113 15.89 8.99 -0.50
C ALA A 113 15.83 10.19 0.47
N PRO A 114 14.83 11.10 0.41
CA PRO A 114 14.74 12.22 1.34
C PRO A 114 14.02 11.92 2.67
N LEU A 115 13.63 10.66 2.94
CA LEU A 115 12.75 10.30 4.07
C LEU A 115 13.42 9.32 5.04
N ASP A 116 13.14 9.46 6.34
CA ASP A 116 13.41 8.41 7.33
C ASP A 116 12.17 7.53 7.53
N GLN A 117 12.02 6.50 6.68
CA GLN A 117 10.92 5.53 6.73
C GLN A 117 11.45 4.08 6.72
N ARG A 118 12.16 3.69 7.78
CA ARG A 118 12.82 2.38 7.89
C ARG A 118 11.93 1.18 7.55
N ALA A 119 10.68 1.18 8.00
CA ALA A 119 9.73 0.11 7.70
C ALA A 119 9.40 0.03 6.21
N THR A 120 9.27 1.17 5.54
CA THR A 120 9.07 1.23 4.09
C THR A 120 10.33 0.78 3.34
N THR A 121 11.51 1.20 3.78
CA THR A 121 12.78 0.73 3.22
C THR A 121 12.91 -0.80 3.30
N LEU A 122 12.47 -1.42 4.40
CA LEU A 122 12.43 -2.89 4.51
C LEU A 122 11.54 -3.52 3.44
N TYR A 123 10.37 -2.96 3.15
CA TYR A 123 9.52 -3.47 2.06
C TYR A 123 10.18 -3.35 0.68
N ALA A 124 10.95 -2.29 0.43
CA ALA A 124 11.72 -2.15 -0.80
C ALA A 124 12.77 -3.27 -0.93
N HIS A 125 13.45 -3.62 0.16
CA HIS A 125 14.41 -4.74 0.16
C HIS A 125 13.71 -6.09 -0.06
N VAL A 126 12.54 -6.30 0.54
CA VAL A 126 11.75 -7.52 0.29
C VAL A 126 11.29 -7.60 -1.16
N ALA A 127 10.84 -6.50 -1.76
CA ALA A 127 10.46 -6.45 -3.17
C ALA A 127 11.64 -6.83 -4.08
N ALA A 128 12.83 -6.29 -3.81
CA ALA A 128 14.05 -6.64 -4.54
C ALA A 128 14.35 -8.15 -4.46
N LEU A 129 14.28 -8.74 -3.27
CA LEU A 129 14.53 -10.16 -3.06
C LEU A 129 13.54 -11.05 -3.83
N ILE A 130 12.25 -10.68 -3.84
CA ILE A 130 11.22 -11.45 -4.55
C ILE A 130 11.44 -11.36 -6.05
N ARG A 131 11.67 -10.15 -6.58
CA ARG A 131 11.99 -9.95 -8.00
C ARG A 131 13.21 -10.77 -8.42
N ASP A 132 14.26 -10.81 -7.60
CA ASP A 132 15.49 -11.56 -7.91
C ASP A 132 15.30 -13.09 -7.86
N ALA A 133 14.29 -13.57 -7.13
CA ALA A 133 13.95 -14.98 -7.05
C ALA A 133 13.13 -15.46 -8.26
N GLU A 134 12.42 -14.56 -8.94
CA GLU A 134 11.59 -14.88 -10.09
C GLU A 134 12.45 -15.00 -11.38
N PRO A 135 12.34 -16.11 -12.13
CA PRO A 135 13.07 -16.27 -13.39
C PRO A 135 12.62 -15.21 -14.40
N ARG A 136 13.55 -14.35 -14.83
CA ARG A 136 13.27 -13.42 -15.94
C ARG A 136 12.89 -14.21 -17.17
N ARG A 137 11.68 -13.99 -17.70
CA ARG A 137 11.26 -14.60 -18.95
C ARG A 137 12.12 -14.01 -20.06
N ALA A 138 13.00 -14.83 -20.64
CA ALA A 138 13.78 -14.42 -21.79
C ALA A 138 12.82 -13.96 -22.90
N SER A 139 13.03 -12.74 -23.39
CA SER A 139 12.38 -12.24 -24.60
C SER A 139 12.75 -13.17 -25.76
N VAL A 140 11.75 -13.83 -26.35
CA VAL A 140 11.90 -14.62 -27.59
C VAL A 140 11.77 -13.70 -28.79
#